data_AF-A0A4Z2ES83-F1
#
_entry.id   AF-A0A4Z2ES83-F1
#
_cell.length_a   1.000
_cell.length_b   1.000
_cell.length_c   1.000
_cell.angle_alpha   90.00
_cell.angle_beta   90.00
_cell.angle_gamma   90.00
#
_symmetry.space_group_name_H-M   'P 1'
#
loop_
_entity.id
_entity.type
_entity.pdbx_description
1 polymer ?
#
loop_
_entity_poly.entity_id
_entity_poly.type
_entity_poly.pdbx_seq_one_letter_code
_entity_poly.pdbx_strand_id
1 'polypeptide(L)'
;MLDVCSGLSSALATREELCTLLSVAIFNSTAQHAATNNGQFDWCAWVPNTPCTMRQPAPTDKDAVTMEMIMATLPDVSQSCVQMAITWHLGRAQPDASERHS
;
A
#
# COMPACT_ATOMS: atom_id res chain seq x y z
N MET A 1 -9.41 -28.28 2.51
CA MET A 1 -10.36 -27.17 2.76
C MET A 1 -9.80 -25.85 2.22
N LEU A 2 -9.27 -25.82 0.98
CA LEU A 2 -8.75 -24.61 0.32
C LEU A 2 -9.22 -24.46 -1.16
N ASP A 3 -9.91 -25.47 -1.72
CA ASP A 3 -10.15 -25.56 -3.16
C ASP A 3 -11.33 -24.75 -3.72
N VAL A 4 -12.37 -24.43 -2.93
CA VAL A 4 -13.64 -23.93 -3.52
C VAL A 4 -13.81 -22.41 -3.40
N CYS A 5 -13.23 -21.76 -2.39
CA CYS A 5 -13.42 -20.31 -2.18
C CYS A 5 -12.27 -19.43 -2.70
N SER A 6 -11.10 -20.01 -3.01
CA SER A 6 -9.92 -19.26 -3.47
C SER A 6 -9.83 -19.10 -4.99
N GLY A 7 -10.64 -19.86 -5.76
CA GLY A 7 -10.59 -19.90 -7.21
C GLY A 7 -9.36 -20.61 -7.79
N LEU A 8 -8.49 -21.17 -6.95
CA LEU A 8 -7.28 -21.87 -7.38
C LEU A 8 -7.49 -23.39 -7.26
N SER A 9 -7.32 -24.11 -8.38
CA SER A 9 -7.36 -25.57 -8.38
C SER A 9 -6.18 -26.17 -7.61
N SER A 10 -6.42 -27.19 -6.79
CA SER A 10 -5.36 -27.97 -6.13
C SER A 10 -4.49 -28.80 -7.08
N ALA A 11 -4.95 -29.01 -8.32
CA ALA A 11 -4.20 -29.72 -9.35
C ALA A 11 -4.22 -28.94 -10.68
N LEU A 12 -3.07 -28.91 -11.35
CA LEU A 12 -2.93 -28.37 -12.70
C LEU A 12 -2.97 -29.55 -13.68
N ALA A 13 -3.94 -29.57 -14.57
CA ALA A 13 -4.13 -30.63 -15.55
C ALA A 13 -3.59 -30.24 -16.94
N THR A 14 -3.43 -28.94 -17.19
CA THR A 14 -3.06 -28.41 -18.50
C THR A 14 -1.83 -27.48 -18.44
N ARG A 15 -1.16 -27.32 -19.58
CA ARG A 15 -0.04 -26.39 -19.71
C ARG A 15 -0.52 -24.95 -19.55
N GLU A 16 -1.72 -24.66 -20.04
CA GLU A 16 -2.37 -23.35 -19.98
C GLU A 16 -2.56 -22.93 -18.52
N GLU A 17 -3.08 -23.81 -17.66
CA GLU A 17 -3.22 -23.54 -16.22
C GLU A 17 -1.89 -23.28 -15.54
N LEU A 18 -0.84 -24.05 -15.86
CA LEU A 18 0.51 -23.82 -15.34
C LEU A 18 1.07 -22.47 -15.81
N CYS A 19 0.92 -22.14 -17.09
CA CYS A 19 1.35 -20.85 -17.63
C CYS A 19 0.63 -19.69 -16.94
N THR A 20 -0.69 -19.77 -16.77
CA THR A 20 -1.47 -18.76 -16.06
C THR A 20 -1.00 -18.59 -14.62
N LEU A 21 -0.80 -19.69 -13.88
CA LEU A 21 -0.33 -19.62 -12.49
C LEU A 21 1.04 -18.93 -12.40
N LEU A 22 1.99 -19.31 -13.26
CA LEU A 22 3.32 -18.71 -13.30
C LEU A 22 3.27 -17.23 -13.68
N SER A 23 2.44 -16.85 -14.66
CA SER A 23 2.24 -15.46 -15.03
C SER A 23 1.68 -14.64 -13.86
N VAL A 24 0.69 -15.15 -13.13
CA VAL A 24 0.12 -14.48 -11.96
C VAL A 24 1.18 -14.32 -10.87
N ALA A 25 1.94 -15.38 -10.58
CA ALA A 25 2.98 -15.33 -9.55
C ALA A 25 4.08 -14.29 -9.89
N ILE A 26 4.60 -14.33 -11.12
CA ILE A 26 5.64 -13.40 -11.59
C ILE A 26 5.09 -11.98 -11.62
N PHE A 27 3.91 -11.75 -12.21
CA PHE A 27 3.31 -10.43 -12.29
C PHE A 27 3.03 -9.83 -10.90
N ASN A 28 2.47 -10.61 -9.97
CA ASN A 28 2.13 -10.13 -8.64
C ASN A 28 3.36 -9.75 -7.83
N SER A 29 4.40 -10.58 -7.89
CA SER A 29 5.67 -10.36 -7.17
C SER A 29 6.53 -9.24 -7.77
N THR A 30 6.26 -8.81 -9.00
CA THR A 30 7.04 -7.79 -9.70
C THR A 30 6.21 -6.55 -10.00
N ALA A 31 5.48 -6.56 -11.12
CA ALA A 31 4.76 -5.41 -11.65
C ALA A 31 3.66 -4.91 -10.70
N GLN A 32 2.83 -5.80 -10.16
CA GLN A 32 1.78 -5.41 -9.22
C GLN A 32 2.37 -4.83 -7.94
N HIS A 33 3.36 -5.50 -7.34
CA HIS A 33 4.04 -5.02 -6.15
C HIS A 33 4.62 -3.62 -6.38
N ALA A 34 5.40 -3.43 -7.45
CA ALA A 34 6.01 -2.16 -7.80
C ALA A 34 4.96 -1.05 -7.99
N ALA A 35 3.86 -1.34 -8.69
CA ALA A 35 2.80 -0.37 -8.94
C ALA A 35 2.11 0.11 -7.65
N THR A 36 1.93 -0.77 -6.67
CA THR A 36 1.30 -0.40 -5.39
C THR A 36 2.27 0.16 -4.34
N ASN A 37 3.55 -0.19 -4.45
CA ASN A 37 4.53 0.08 -3.39
C ASN A 37 5.42 1.30 -3.68
N ASN A 38 5.96 1.41 -4.90
CA ASN A 38 7.03 2.36 -5.18
C ASN A 38 6.56 3.82 -5.10
N GLY A 39 5.28 4.09 -5.42
CA GLY A 39 4.68 5.41 -5.32
C GLY A 39 4.17 5.79 -3.93
N GLN A 40 4.32 4.92 -2.90
CA GLN A 40 3.74 5.20 -1.58
C GLN A 40 4.23 6.51 -0.98
N PHE A 41 5.52 6.83 -1.11
CA PHE A 41 6.02 8.10 -0.57
C PHE A 41 5.48 9.30 -1.34
N ASP A 42 5.49 9.26 -2.67
CA ASP A 42 5.05 10.36 -3.53
C ASP A 42 3.60 10.78 -3.24
N TRP A 43 2.72 9.81 -2.98
CA TRP A 43 1.31 10.06 -2.70
C TRP A 43 1.01 10.27 -1.21
N CYS A 44 1.74 9.59 -0.32
CA CYS A 44 1.42 9.57 1.11
C CYS A 44 2.31 10.45 1.99
N ALA A 45 3.32 11.12 1.44
CA ALA A 45 4.15 12.09 2.17
C ALA A 45 3.36 13.36 2.54
N TRP A 46 2.43 13.78 1.69
CA TRP A 46 1.45 14.82 2.03
C TRP A 46 0.28 14.19 2.81
N VAL A 47 0.41 14.11 4.12
CA VAL A 47 -0.52 13.37 5.00
C VAL A 47 -2.01 13.72 4.80
N PRO A 48 -2.42 15.00 4.59
CA PRO A 48 -3.83 15.30 4.33
C PRO A 48 -4.41 14.63 3.06
N ASN A 49 -3.59 14.25 2.09
CA ASN A 49 -4.03 13.55 0.87
C ASN A 49 -4.37 12.07 1.15
N THR A 50 -3.64 11.43 2.05
CA THR A 50 -3.87 10.02 2.43
C THR A 50 -3.55 9.81 3.91
N PRO A 51 -4.43 10.26 4.83
CA PRO A 51 -4.19 10.08 6.25
C PRO A 51 -4.28 8.59 6.62
N CYS A 52 -3.30 8.06 7.36
CA CYS A 52 -3.31 6.67 7.83
C CYS A 52 -4.35 6.41 8.93
N THR A 53 -4.86 7.47 9.56
CA THR A 53 -5.83 7.40 10.64
C THR A 53 -6.67 8.66 10.73
N MET A 54 -7.86 8.54 11.34
CA MET A 54 -8.77 9.63 11.66
C MET A 54 -9.05 9.56 13.16
N ARG A 55 -8.75 10.63 13.90
CA ARG A 55 -8.81 10.70 15.37
C ARG A 55 -10.20 11.07 15.91
N GLN A 56 -11.12 11.47 15.05
CA GLN A 56 -12.52 11.81 15.37
C GLN A 56 -13.48 11.02 14.47
N PRO A 57 -14.73 10.80 14.90
CA PRO A 57 -15.74 10.16 14.06
C PRO A 57 -16.06 11.00 12.82
N ALA A 58 -16.67 10.35 11.82
CA ALA A 58 -17.17 11.05 10.64
C ALA A 58 -18.20 12.12 11.05
N PRO A 59 -18.13 13.35 10.50
CA PRO A 59 -19.11 14.40 10.79
C PRO A 59 -20.54 13.94 10.45
N THR A 60 -21.48 14.20 11.34
CA THR A 60 -22.92 13.91 11.14
C THR A 60 -23.70 15.10 10.60
N ASP A 61 -23.11 16.30 10.66
CA ASP A 61 -23.63 17.55 10.13
C ASP A 61 -22.62 18.14 9.15
N LYS A 62 -23.08 18.48 7.95
CA LYS A 62 -22.24 19.02 6.86
C LYS A 62 -21.83 20.46 7.12
N ASP A 63 -22.65 21.23 7.83
CA ASP A 63 -22.44 22.67 8.03
C ASP A 63 -21.57 22.97 9.25
N ALA A 64 -21.29 21.96 10.08
CA ALA A 64 -20.52 22.07 11.32
C ALA A 64 -19.00 21.83 11.15
N VAL A 65 -18.53 21.49 9.94
CA VAL A 65 -17.12 21.16 9.70
C VAL A 65 -16.28 22.43 9.63
N THR A 66 -15.32 22.57 10.56
CA THR A 66 -14.36 23.69 10.60
C THR A 66 -12.94 23.21 10.31
N MET A 67 -12.03 24.13 9.99
CA MET A 67 -10.61 23.79 9.81
C MET A 67 -9.99 23.23 11.11
N GLU A 68 -10.43 23.73 12.27
CA GLU A 68 -10.02 23.20 13.58
C GLU A 68 -10.43 21.73 13.73
N MET A 69 -11.68 21.40 13.38
CA MET A 69 -12.17 20.03 13.39
C MET A 69 -11.37 19.14 12.43
N ILE A 70 -11.05 19.63 11.23
CA ILE A 70 -10.21 18.90 10.27
C ILE A 70 -8.83 18.59 10.87
N MET A 71 -8.15 19.60 11.43
CA MET A 71 -6.83 19.41 12.03
C MET A 71 -6.86 18.53 13.30
N ALA A 72 -7.96 18.56 14.06
CA ALA A 72 -8.18 17.67 15.19
C ALA A 72 -8.48 16.22 14.75
N THR A 73 -9.04 16.03 13.56
CA THR A 73 -9.38 14.71 12.99
C THR A 73 -8.20 14.06 12.28
N LEU A 74 -7.40 14.84 11.54
CA LEU A 74 -6.20 14.34 10.86
C LEU A 74 -5.17 13.77 11.85
N PRO A 75 -4.24 12.91 11.38
CA PRO A 75 -3.17 12.38 12.22
C PRO A 75 -2.40 13.49 12.93
N ASP A 76 -1.99 13.24 14.18
CA ASP A 76 -1.08 14.16 14.86
C ASP A 76 0.34 14.10 14.26
N VAL A 77 1.23 14.95 14.77
CA VAL A 77 2.62 15.04 14.27
C VAL A 77 3.35 13.70 14.39
N SER A 78 3.17 12.96 15.49
CA SER A 78 3.85 11.68 15.69
C SER A 78 3.37 10.64 14.69
N GLN A 79 2.06 10.52 14.53
CA GLN A 79 1.44 9.60 13.56
C GLN A 79 1.83 9.96 12.12
N SER A 80 1.84 11.25 11.80
CA SER A 80 2.27 11.78 10.50
C SER A 80 3.72 11.41 10.21
N CYS A 81 4.63 11.64 11.16
CA CYS A 81 6.04 11.28 11.03
C CYS A 81 6.24 9.78 10.81
N VAL A 82 5.53 8.94 11.56
CA VAL A 82 5.61 7.47 11.41
C VAL A 82 5.11 7.04 10.03
N GLN A 83 3.98 7.57 9.55
CA GLN A 83 3.47 7.29 8.21
C GLN A 83 4.52 7.64 7.15
N MET A 84 5.05 8.88 7.18
CA MET A 84 6.04 9.34 6.21
C MET A 84 7.31 8.49 6.24
N ALA A 85 7.78 8.10 7.43
CA ALA A 85 8.95 7.24 7.57
C ALA A 85 8.70 5.86 6.95
N ILE A 86 7.53 5.26 7.19
CA ILE A 86 7.18 3.95 6.63
C ILE A 86 7.08 4.04 5.10
N THR A 87 6.34 5.00 4.56
CA THR A 87 6.12 5.12 3.12
C THR A 87 7.41 5.43 2.37
N TRP A 88 8.33 6.19 2.98
CA TRP A 88 9.70 6.38 2.46
C TRP A 88 10.49 5.07 2.42
N HIS A 89 10.51 4.33 3.53
CA HIS A 89 11.29 3.09 3.61
C HIS A 89 10.77 1.99 2.68
N LEU A 90 9.46 1.93 2.47
CA LEU A 90 8.83 0.98 1.56
C LEU A 90 9.00 1.38 0.09
N GLY A 91 8.82 2.66 -0.24
CA GLY A 91 8.86 3.15 -1.62
C GLY A 91 10.26 3.29 -2.22
N ARG A 92 11.32 3.36 -1.41
CA ARG A 92 12.68 3.54 -1.90
C ARG A 92 13.23 2.29 -2.60
N ALA A 93 13.92 2.49 -3.71
CA ALA A 93 14.78 1.46 -4.28
C ALA A 93 15.91 1.11 -3.29
N GLN A 94 16.26 -0.17 -3.20
CA GLN A 94 17.47 -0.55 -2.46
C GLN A 94 18.69 -0.26 -3.34
N PRO A 95 19.81 0.19 -2.76
CA PRO A 95 21.06 0.27 -3.49
C PRO A 95 21.45 -1.14 -3.95
N ASP A 96 21.84 -1.27 -5.21
CA ASP A 96 22.27 -2.54 -5.77
C ASP A 96 23.45 -3.09 -4.96
N ALA A 97 23.53 -4.42 -4.85
CA ALA A 97 24.64 -5.08 -4.16
C ALA A 97 26.01 -4.73 -4.78
N SER A 98 26.03 -4.35 -6.06
CA SER A 98 27.24 -3.93 -6.79
C SER A 98 27.74 -2.53 -6.41
N GLU A 99 26.87 -1.64 -5.93
CA GLU A 99 27.27 -0.27 -5.56
C GLU A 99 27.90 -0.19 -4.16
N ARG A 100 27.84 -1.27 -3.37
CA ARG A 100 28.45 -1.33 -2.02
C ARG A 100 29.95 -1.62 -2.00
N HIS A 101 30.56 -1.85 -3.16
CA HIS A 101 31.98 -2.20 -3.31
C HIS A 101 32.73 -1.33 -4.33
N SER A 102 32.23 -0.12 -4.62
CA SER A 102 32.89 0.87 -5.48
C SER A 102 33.45 2.04 -4.68
#